data_AF-A0A0M2KDG1-F1
#
_entry.id   AF-A0A0M2KDG1-F1
#
_cell.length_a   1.000
_cell.length_b   1.000
_cell.length_c   1.000
_cell.angle_alpha   90.00
_cell.angle_beta   90.00
_cell.angle_gamma   90.00
#
_symmetry.space_group_name_H-M   'P 1'
#
loop_
_entity.id
_entity.type
_entity.pdbx_description
1 polymer ?
#
loop_
_entity_poly.entity_id
_entity_poly.type
_entity_poly.pdbx_seq_one_letter_code
_entity_poly.pdbx_strand_id
1 'polypeptide(L)'
;MSIKWDGEGLPPVGCDCEIYDCETWNPVIIKYIGEKYVTTHRLDLDSEIVYCVAQRPEKFRPICTEAERRRNEIVQIMCNILGNGIHCDENSGYGKAWFKTYDAIAAGKIPGIRLTDDAGS
;
A
#
# COMPACT_ATOMS: atom_id res chain seq x y z
N MET A 1 15.15 11.02 11.62
CA MET A 1 15.52 10.30 10.38
C MET A 1 14.82 8.97 10.43
N SER A 2 13.97 8.69 9.44
CA SER A 2 13.23 7.44 9.33
C SER A 2 14.07 6.40 8.60
N ILE A 3 14.07 5.17 9.11
CA ILE A 3 14.80 4.05 8.51
C ILE A 3 13.99 3.54 7.32
N LYS A 4 14.61 3.47 6.13
CA LYS A 4 13.98 2.85 4.96
C LYS A 4 14.00 1.33 5.09
N TRP A 5 12.86 0.72 4.82
CA TRP A 5 12.65 -0.73 4.80
C TRP A 5 12.12 -1.13 3.44
N ASP A 6 12.61 -2.25 2.90
CA ASP A 6 12.29 -2.77 1.58
C ASP A 6 11.04 -3.65 1.55
N GLY A 7 10.46 -3.96 2.72
CA GLY A 7 9.27 -4.79 2.84
C GLY A 7 9.59 -6.26 3.14
N GLU A 8 10.86 -6.65 3.23
CA GLU A 8 11.24 -8.01 3.57
C GLU A 8 11.32 -8.21 5.10
N GLY A 9 10.58 -9.20 5.62
CA GLY A 9 10.55 -9.52 7.04
C GLY A 9 9.74 -8.55 7.89
N LEU A 10 10.24 -8.21 9.08
CA LEU A 10 9.61 -7.20 9.94
C LEU A 10 10.29 -5.84 9.72
N PRO A 11 9.55 -4.72 9.80
CA PRO A 11 10.14 -3.39 9.73
C PRO A 11 11.12 -3.16 10.89
N PRO A 12 12.23 -2.43 10.70
CA PRO A 12 13.13 -2.08 11.79
C PRO A 12 12.51 -1.02 12.72
N VAL A 13 12.96 -0.97 13.98
CA VAL A 13 12.57 0.08 14.93
C VAL A 13 12.99 1.45 14.39
N GLY A 14 12.07 2.42 14.39
CA GLY A 14 12.25 3.76 13.81
C GLY A 14 11.93 3.84 12.31
N CYS A 15 11.42 2.78 11.70
CA CYS A 15 10.90 2.79 10.33
C CYS A 15 9.50 3.42 10.27
N ASP A 16 9.28 4.25 9.26
CA ASP A 16 7.93 4.66 8.85
C ASP A 16 7.40 3.61 7.87
N CYS A 17 6.29 2.97 8.23
CA CYS A 17 5.68 1.92 7.44
C CYS A 17 4.15 1.94 7.59
N GLU A 18 3.46 0.97 7.01
CA GLU A 18 2.03 0.76 7.24
C GLU A 18 1.78 -0.59 7.91
N ILE A 19 0.79 -0.63 8.82
CA ILE A 19 0.31 -1.84 9.47
C ILE A 19 -1.14 -2.12 9.07
N TYR A 20 -1.46 -3.37 8.73
CA TYR A 20 -2.82 -3.78 8.38
C TYR A 20 -3.61 -4.16 9.62
N ASP A 21 -4.62 -3.36 9.95
CA ASP A 21 -5.52 -3.55 11.08
C ASP A 21 -6.94 -3.10 10.70
N CYS A 22 -7.95 -3.79 11.22
CA CYS A 22 -9.37 -3.50 10.92
C CYS A 22 -9.64 -3.27 9.41
N GLU A 23 -9.12 -4.17 8.57
CA GLU A 23 -9.28 -4.13 7.11
C GLU A 23 -8.66 -2.90 6.40
N THR A 24 -7.77 -2.18 7.08
CA THR A 24 -7.17 -0.95 6.57
C THR A 24 -5.66 -0.92 6.82
N TRP A 25 -4.93 -0.29 5.91
CA TRP A 25 -3.50 -0.01 6.08
C TRP A 25 -3.32 1.31 6.79
N ASN A 26 -2.69 1.28 7.96
CA ASN A 26 -2.56 2.42 8.84
C ASN A 26 -1.10 2.89 8.92
N PRO A 27 -0.81 4.18 8.71
CA PRO A 27 0.55 4.69 8.75
C PRO A 27 1.09 4.73 10.18
N VAL A 28 2.29 4.16 10.38
CA VAL A 28 2.91 4.01 11.70
C VAL A 28 4.41 4.25 11.69
N ILE A 29 4.94 4.63 12.86
CA ILE A 29 6.37 4.53 13.18
C ILE A 29 6.57 3.37 14.15
N ILE A 30 7.46 2.43 13.83
CA ILE A 30 7.79 1.32 14.73
C ILE A 30 8.58 1.84 15.94
N LYS A 31 8.10 1.59 17.15
CA LYS A 31 8.77 1.97 18.40
C LYS A 31 9.47 0.79 19.09
N TYR A 32 8.88 -0.41 18.97
CA TYR A 32 9.42 -1.63 19.57
C TYR A 32 8.86 -2.87 18.87
N ILE A 33 9.69 -3.91 18.75
CA ILE A 33 9.28 -5.24 18.29
C ILE A 33 9.79 -6.25 19.30
N GLY A 34 8.86 -6.97 19.94
CA GLY A 34 9.13 -8.14 20.77
C GLY A 34 8.73 -9.43 20.07
N GLU A 35 8.69 -10.54 20.80
CA GLU A 35 8.36 -11.86 20.24
C GLU A 35 6.90 -11.99 19.75
N LYS A 36 5.99 -11.24 20.37
CA LYS A 36 4.54 -11.29 20.09
C LYS A 36 3.94 -9.92 19.78
N TYR A 37 4.47 -8.89 20.40
CA TYR A 37 3.91 -7.54 20.36
C TYR A 37 4.79 -6.57 19.59
N VAL A 38 4.15 -5.65 18.89
CA VAL A 38 4.78 -4.52 18.22
C VAL A 38 4.15 -3.25 18.79
N THR A 39 4.97 -2.36 19.33
CA THR A 39 4.54 -1.03 19.74
C THR A 39 4.83 -0.05 18.62
N THR A 40 3.83 0.76 18.28
CA THR A 40 3.91 1.73 17.19
C THR A 40 3.41 3.08 17.65
N HIS A 41 3.77 4.12 16.91
CA HIS A 41 3.09 5.40 16.95
C HIS A 41 2.24 5.54 15.68
N ARG A 42 0.92 5.69 15.84
CA ARG A 42 -0.07 5.88 14.76
C ARG A 42 -0.05 7.32 14.29
N LEU A 43 0.35 7.54 13.04
CA LEU A 43 0.52 8.88 12.48
C LEU A 43 -0.82 9.59 12.23
N ASP A 44 -1.87 8.83 11.97
CA ASP A 44 -3.23 9.34 11.75
C ASP A 44 -3.96 9.69 13.05
N LEU A 45 -3.62 9.02 14.15
CA LEU A 45 -4.25 9.21 15.46
C LEU A 45 -3.39 9.98 16.47
N ASP A 46 -2.13 10.24 16.13
CA ASP A 46 -1.11 10.83 17.01
C ASP A 46 -1.03 10.12 18.38
N SER A 47 -1.01 8.79 18.38
CA SER A 47 -1.05 7.99 19.62
C SER A 47 -0.22 6.71 19.53
N GLU A 48 0.23 6.20 20.68
CA GLU A 48 0.93 4.92 20.76
C GLU A 48 -0.06 3.76 20.86
N ILE A 49 0.11 2.76 20.00
CA ILE A 49 -0.74 1.57 19.95
C ILE A 49 0.12 0.31 19.92
N VAL A 50 -0.34 -0.72 20.64
CA VAL A 50 0.29 -2.05 20.71
C VAL A 50 -0.51 -3.06 19.89
N TYR A 51 0.17 -3.79 19.02
CA TYR A 51 -0.40 -4.82 18.17
C TYR A 51 0.18 -6.19 18.45
N CYS A 52 -0.64 -7.23 18.43
CA CYS A 52 -0.23 -8.63 18.59
C CYS A 52 0.10 -9.28 17.22
N VAL A 53 1.07 -8.71 16.50
CA VAL A 53 1.39 -9.11 15.11
C VAL A 53 2.88 -9.34 14.85
N ALA A 54 3.73 -9.44 15.87
CA ALA A 54 5.18 -9.56 15.66
C ALA A 54 5.59 -10.81 14.87
N GLN A 55 4.72 -11.82 14.79
CA GLN A 55 4.95 -13.06 14.03
C GLN A 55 4.27 -13.04 12.66
N ARG A 56 3.80 -11.87 12.21
CA ARG A 56 2.98 -11.68 11.01
C ARG A 56 3.58 -10.60 10.11
N PRO A 57 4.71 -10.87 9.44
CA PRO A 57 5.32 -9.90 8.54
C PRO A 57 4.37 -9.45 7.43
N GLU A 58 3.41 -10.29 7.02
CA GLU A 58 2.38 -9.95 6.02
C GLU A 58 1.41 -8.84 6.47
N LYS A 59 1.42 -8.47 7.75
CA LYS A 59 0.65 -7.34 8.29
C LYS A 59 1.38 -6.01 8.17
N PHE A 60 2.61 -6.01 7.66
CA PHE A 60 3.41 -4.81 7.46
C PHE A 60 3.73 -4.63 6.00
N ARG A 61 3.86 -3.37 5.58
CA ARG A 61 4.43 -3.03 4.28
C ARG A 61 5.15 -1.68 4.35
N PRO A 62 6.09 -1.39 3.42
CA PRO A 62 6.70 -0.08 3.32
C PRO A 62 5.65 1.02 3.19
N ILE A 63 5.97 2.22 3.66
CA ILE A 63 5.05 3.34 3.53
C ILE A 63 4.78 3.64 2.06
N CYS A 64 3.51 3.61 1.69
CA CYS A 64 3.06 3.92 0.33
C CYS A 64 2.96 5.44 0.18
N THR A 65 3.62 6.02 -0.82
CA THR A 65 3.43 7.44 -1.14
C THR A 65 2.01 7.70 -1.63
N GLU A 66 1.53 8.93 -1.53
CA GLU A 66 0.19 9.30 -2.00
C GLU A 66 -0.01 9.00 -3.50
N ALA A 67 1.04 9.20 -4.31
CA ALA A 67 1.03 8.86 -5.73
C ALA A 67 0.89 7.36 -5.97
N GLU A 68 1.61 6.53 -5.21
CA GLU A 68 1.50 5.06 -5.28
C GLU A 68 0.14 4.59 -4.79
N ARG A 69 -0.41 5.19 -3.74
CA ARG A 69 -1.77 4.88 -3.24
C ARG A 69 -2.81 5.18 -4.32
N ARG A 70 -2.76 6.36 -4.91
CA ARG A 70 -3.66 6.76 -6.01
C ARG A 70 -3.53 5.83 -7.22
N ARG A 71 -2.31 5.43 -7.58
CA ARG A 71 -2.05 4.43 -8.63
C ARG A 71 -2.71 3.09 -8.30
N ASN A 72 -2.51 2.57 -7.09
CA ASN A 72 -3.06 1.29 -6.67
C ASN A 72 -4.59 1.30 -6.63
N GLU A 73 -5.20 2.40 -6.16
CA GLU A 73 -6.66 2.59 -6.14
C GLU A 73 -7.25 2.60 -7.55
N ILE A 74 -6.66 3.37 -8.48
CA ILE A 74 -7.14 3.41 -9.87
C ILE A 74 -7.01 2.03 -10.52
N VAL A 75 -5.89 1.33 -10.29
CA VAL A 75 -5.69 -0.03 -10.80
C VAL A 75 -6.73 -1.00 -10.22
N GLN A 76 -7.04 -0.90 -8.93
CA GLN A 76 -8.11 -1.70 -8.31
C GLN A 76 -9.49 -1.37 -8.91
N ILE A 77 -9.77 -0.11 -9.22
CA ILE A 77 -11.01 0.29 -9.92
C ILE A 77 -11.09 -0.36 -11.31
N MET A 78 -10.01 -0.29 -12.10
CA MET A 78 -9.96 -0.94 -13.42
C MET A 78 -10.23 -2.46 -13.30
N CYS A 79 -9.61 -3.09 -12.30
CA CYS A 79 -9.78 -4.49 -11.95
C CYS A 79 -11.23 -4.83 -11.54
N ASN A 80 -11.91 -3.93 -10.82
CA ASN A 80 -13.31 -4.11 -10.44
C ASN A 80 -14.26 -4.00 -11.62
N ILE A 81 -14.01 -3.08 -12.56
CA ILE A 81 -14.87 -2.87 -13.74
C ILE A 81 -14.79 -4.06 -14.70
N LEU A 82 -13.60 -4.62 -14.91
CA LEU A 82 -13.33 -5.57 -16.00
C LEU A 82 -12.87 -6.97 -15.55
N GLY A 83 -12.50 -7.14 -14.27
CA GLY A 83 -11.76 -8.30 -13.75
C GLY A 83 -12.44 -9.03 -12.59
N ASN A 84 -13.78 -9.00 -12.50
CA ASN A 84 -14.59 -9.69 -11.48
C ASN A 84 -14.32 -9.26 -10.02
N GLY A 85 -13.67 -8.12 -9.78
CA GLY A 85 -13.54 -7.54 -8.43
C GLY A 85 -12.56 -8.23 -7.49
N ILE A 86 -11.68 -9.09 -8.01
CA ILE A 86 -10.62 -9.69 -7.19
C ILE A 86 -9.60 -8.61 -6.81
N HIS A 87 -9.02 -8.70 -5.61
CA HIS A 87 -7.95 -7.79 -5.20
C HIS A 87 -6.77 -7.86 -6.19
N CYS A 88 -6.37 -6.70 -6.69
CA CYS A 88 -5.33 -6.57 -7.70
C CYS A 88 -3.98 -6.23 -7.04
N ASP A 89 -3.05 -7.18 -7.10
CA ASP A 89 -1.68 -7.05 -6.59
C ASP A 89 -0.69 -6.97 -7.77
N GLU A 90 0.25 -6.03 -7.72
CA GLU A 90 1.22 -5.77 -8.81
C GLU A 90 2.14 -6.95 -9.13
N ASN A 91 2.36 -7.83 -8.16
CA ASN A 91 3.18 -9.02 -8.29
C ASN A 91 2.36 -10.27 -8.66
N SER A 92 1.03 -10.19 -8.58
CA SER A 92 0.12 -11.28 -8.97
C SER A 92 -0.17 -11.31 -10.47
N GLY A 93 -0.42 -12.49 -11.04
CA GLY A 93 -0.58 -12.74 -12.48
C GLY A 93 -1.37 -11.67 -13.26
N TYR A 94 -2.70 -11.66 -13.11
CA TYR A 94 -3.54 -10.67 -13.80
C TYR A 94 -3.39 -9.24 -13.22
N GLY A 95 -3.08 -9.09 -11.93
CA GLY A 95 -2.86 -7.79 -11.31
C GLY A 95 -1.72 -7.02 -11.98
N LYS A 96 -0.58 -7.67 -12.23
CA LYS A 96 0.55 -7.11 -12.97
C LYS A 96 0.18 -6.53 -14.33
N ALA A 97 -0.77 -7.15 -15.03
CA ALA A 97 -1.24 -6.65 -16.32
C ALA A 97 -2.01 -5.32 -16.18
N TRP A 98 -2.83 -5.19 -15.13
CA TRP A 98 -3.56 -3.95 -14.83
C TRP A 98 -2.62 -2.80 -14.48
N PHE A 99 -1.63 -3.06 -13.61
CA PHE A 99 -0.60 -2.07 -13.25
C PHE A 99 0.17 -1.58 -14.48
N LYS A 100 0.66 -2.49 -15.33
CA LYS A 100 1.33 -2.13 -16.58
C LYS A 100 0.45 -1.31 -17.52
N THR A 101 -0.84 -1.63 -17.58
CA THR A 101 -1.79 -0.91 -18.43
C THR A 101 -1.97 0.51 -17.94
N TYR A 102 -2.20 0.70 -16.64
CA TYR A 102 -2.30 2.03 -16.05
C TYR A 102 -1.01 2.83 -16.25
N ASP A 103 0.16 2.25 -16.00
CA ASP A 103 1.45 2.93 -16.17
C ASP A 103 1.70 3.35 -17.62
N ALA A 104 1.27 2.54 -18.59
CA ALA A 104 1.36 2.90 -20.00
C ALA A 104 0.44 4.09 -20.35
N ILE A 105 -0.76 4.15 -19.77
CA ILE A 105 -1.69 5.27 -19.95
C ILE A 105 -1.13 6.53 -19.29
N ALA A 106 -0.69 6.43 -18.03
CA ALA A 106 -0.12 7.55 -17.28
C ALA A 106 1.14 8.12 -17.96
N ALA A 107 1.96 7.26 -18.59
CA ALA A 107 3.12 7.66 -19.37
C ALA A 107 2.78 8.13 -20.80
N GLY A 108 1.51 8.16 -21.22
CA GLY A 108 1.08 8.59 -22.55
C GLY A 108 1.51 7.67 -23.69
N LYS A 109 1.78 6.37 -23.41
CA LYS A 109 2.24 5.39 -24.40
C LYS A 109 1.13 4.89 -25.33
N ILE A 110 -0.13 5.18 -25.01
CA ILE A 110 -1.29 4.81 -25.84
C ILE A 110 -1.85 6.09 -26.49
N PRO A 111 -1.60 6.32 -27.80
CA PRO A 111 -2.11 7.49 -28.50
C PRO A 111 -3.64 7.60 -28.40
N GLY A 112 -4.14 8.81 -28.18
CA GLY A 112 -5.58 9.09 -28.05
C GLY A 112 -6.17 8.84 -26.67
N ILE A 113 -5.39 8.33 -25.70
CA ILE A 113 -5.84 8.15 -24.31
C ILE A 113 -5.01 9.03 -23.36
N ARG A 114 -5.67 9.74 -22.45
CA ARG A 114 -5.05 10.54 -21.37
C ARG A 114 -5.89 10.45 -20.11
N LEU A 115 -5.23 10.47 -18.94
CA LEU A 115 -5.92 10.57 -17.66
C LEU A 115 -6.45 12.00 -17.46
N THR A 116 -7.66 12.09 -16.94
CA THR A 116 -8.29 13.34 -16.49
C THR A 116 -8.85 13.12 -15.09
N ASP A 117 -8.93 14.18 -14.29
CA ASP A 117 -9.50 14.10 -12.94
C ASP A 117 -11.04 14.07 -12.95
N ASP A 118 -11.66 14.39 -14.09
CA ASP A 118 -13.11 14.37 -14.29
C ASP A 118 -13.58 13.00 -14.77
N ALA A 119 -14.64 12.46 -14.17
CA ALA A 119 -15.25 11.18 -14.57
C ALA A 119 -16.02 11.23 -15.91
N GLY A 120 -15.99 12.37 -16.61
CA GLY A 120 -16.85 12.66 -17.76
C GLY A 120 -18.29 12.91 -17.29
N SER A 121 -18.82 14.10 -17.57
CA SER A 121 -20.22 14.46 -17.32
C SER A 121 -21.17 13.78 -18.31
#